data_AF-A0A4U5PE84-F1
#
_entry.id   AF-A0A4U5PE84-F1
#
_cell.length_a   1.000
_cell.length_b   1.000
_cell.length_c   1.000
_cell.angle_alpha   90.00
_cell.angle_beta   90.00
_cell.angle_gamma   90.00
#
_symmetry.space_group_name_H-M   'P 1'
#
loop_
_entity.id
_entity.type
_entity.pdbx_description
1 polymer ?
#
loop_
_entity_poly.entity_id
_entity_poly.type
_entity_poly.pdbx_seq_one_letter_code
_entity_poly.pdbx_strand_id
1 'polypeptide(L)' 'MKFFTVALLVFAALLALTSAQGCSGGTQCTGGCCPDANAVCCPSGNACCPHATTCDEAQGLCIPGQNHFMMKIGA' A
#
# COMPACT_ATOMS: atom_id res chain seq x y z
N MET A 1 -41.48 15.67 2.41
CA MET A 1 -41.27 14.31 2.94
C MET A 1 -40.34 13.47 2.07
N LYS A 2 -40.57 13.33 0.75
CA LYS A 2 -39.67 12.59 -0.18
C LYS A 2 -38.22 13.10 -0.25
N PHE A 3 -37.99 14.40 -0.12
CA PHE A 3 -36.65 15.01 -0.19
C PHE A 3 -35.70 14.52 0.91
N PHE A 4 -36.21 14.27 2.12
CA PHE A 4 -35.41 13.73 3.22
C PHE A 4 -34.96 12.29 2.94
N THR A 5 -35.83 11.50 2.33
CA THR A 5 -35.52 10.11 1.95
C THR A 5 -34.42 10.07 0.88
N VAL A 6 -34.49 10.97 -0.10
CA VAL A 6 -33.45 11.10 -1.13
C VAL A 6 -32.12 11.57 -0.54
N ALA A 7 -32.14 12.58 0.34
CA ALA A 7 -30.93 13.08 1.00
C ALA A 7 -30.23 12.00 1.85
N LEU A 8 -31.00 11.18 2.56
CA LEU A 8 -30.48 10.11 3.40
C LEU A 8 -29.87 8.97 2.57
N LEU A 9 -30.48 8.60 1.45
CA LEU A 9 -29.93 7.61 0.51
C LEU A 9 -28.64 8.10 -0.15
N VAL A 10 -28.57 9.37 -0.54
CA VAL A 10 -27.35 9.97 -1.12
C VAL A 10 -26.22 10.00 -0.08
N PHE A 11 -26.52 10.37 1.16
CA PHE A 11 -25.53 10.37 2.24
C PHE A 11 -25.01 8.96 2.54
N ALA A 12 -25.90 7.96 2.57
CA ALA A 12 -25.52 6.55 2.75
C ALA A 12 -24.62 6.03 1.61
N ALA A 13 -24.89 6.43 0.36
CA ALA A 13 -24.04 6.07 -0.78
C ALA A 13 -22.66 6.73 -0.73
N LEU A 14 -22.59 8.01 -0.30
CA LEU A 14 -21.33 8.72 -0.08
C LEU A 14 -20.47 8.05 0.99
N LEU A 15 -21.06 7.62 2.11
CA LEU A 15 -20.38 6.85 3.15
C LEU A 15 -19.84 5.52 2.60
N ALA A 16 -20.59 4.83 1.74
CA ALA A 16 -20.15 3.57 1.13
C ALA A 16 -18.98 3.75 0.14
N LEU A 17 -18.79 4.93 -0.45
CA LEU A 17 -17.65 5.21 -1.32
C LEU A 17 -16.33 5.42 -0.54
N THR A 18 -16.40 5.74 0.76
CA THR A 18 -15.20 6.00 1.58
C THR A 18 -14.49 4.74 2.07
N SER A 19 -15.09 3.54 1.94
CA SER A 19 -14.53 2.29 2.46
C SER A 19 -13.60 1.54 1.51
N ALA A 20 -13.33 2.10 0.32
CA ALA A 20 -12.51 1.45 -0.70
C ALA A 20 -11.24 2.26 -1.05
N GLN A 21 -10.63 2.93 -0.07
CA GLN A 21 -9.25 3.41 -0.19
C GLN A 21 -8.26 2.25 -0.11
N GLY A 22 -8.45 1.23 -0.95
CA GLY A 22 -7.33 0.39 -1.35
C GLY A 22 -6.29 1.33 -1.95
N CYS A 23 -5.06 1.21 -1.48
CA CYS A 23 -3.96 2.13 -1.78
C CYS A 23 -4.00 2.57 -3.26
N SER A 24 -4.13 3.88 -3.50
CA SER A 24 -4.43 4.51 -4.81
C SER A 24 -3.38 4.29 -5.90
N GLY A 25 -2.38 3.44 -5.66
CA GLY A 25 -1.26 3.12 -6.53
C GLY A 25 -0.23 2.21 -5.85
N GLY A 26 -0.66 1.41 -4.87
CA GLY A 26 0.26 0.75 -3.95
C GLY A 26 -0.22 -0.61 -3.44
N THR A 27 0.66 -1.32 -2.75
CA THR A 27 0.31 -2.60 -2.11
C THR A 27 -0.30 -2.35 -0.72
N GLN A 28 -1.44 -2.97 -0.43
CA GLN A 28 -2.04 -2.95 0.90
C GLN A 28 -1.39 -4.01 1.79
N CYS A 29 -0.66 -3.54 2.81
CA CYS A 29 -0.07 -4.38 3.84
C CYS A 29 -0.82 -4.22 5.17
N THR A 30 -0.64 -5.16 6.09
CA THR A 30 -1.30 -5.12 7.41
C THR A 30 -0.98 -3.85 8.21
N GLY A 31 0.24 -3.32 8.07
CA GLY A 31 0.72 -2.09 8.70
C GLY A 31 0.35 -0.80 7.98
N GLY A 32 -0.30 -0.89 6.81
CA GLY A 32 -0.72 0.28 6.05
C GLY A 32 -0.46 0.16 4.54
N CYS A 33 -0.60 1.28 3.86
CA CYS A 33 -0.39 1.37 2.42
C CYS A 33 1.06 1.66 2.06
N CYS A 34 1.60 0.88 1.12
CA CYS A 34 2.87 1.22 0.49
C CYS A 34 2.66 2.21 -0.66
N PRO A 35 3.52 3.23 -0.83
CA PRO A 35 3.43 4.16 -1.96
C PRO A 35 3.88 3.54 -3.30
N ASP A 36 4.66 2.46 -3.24
CA ASP A 36 5.15 1.73 -4.41
C ASP A 36 4.23 0.57 -4.78
N ALA A 37 3.78 0.54 -6.04
CA ALA A 37 2.99 -0.56 -6.61
C ALA A 37 3.76 -1.89 -6.68
N ASN A 38 5.08 -1.82 -6.76
CA ASN A 38 5.96 -2.99 -6.83
C ASN A 38 6.53 -3.39 -5.46
N ALA A 39 6.11 -2.73 -4.37
CA ALA A 39 6.55 -3.11 -3.05
C ALA A 39 5.84 -4.38 -2.56
N VAL A 40 6.60 -5.26 -1.91
CA VAL A 40 6.11 -6.47 -1.26
C VAL A 40 6.00 -6.23 0.25
N CYS A 41 4.95 -6.76 0.86
CA CYS A 41 4.78 -6.70 2.31
C CYS A 41 5.75 -7.68 2.98
N CYS A 42 6.43 -7.23 4.04
CA CYS A 42 7.16 -8.14 4.91
C CYS A 42 6.22 -9.16 5.59
N PRO A 43 6.72 -10.29 6.11
CA PRO A 43 5.90 -11.31 6.77
C PRO A 43 5.06 -10.76 7.94
N SER A 44 5.64 -9.83 8.73
CA SER A 44 4.89 -9.13 9.78
C SER A 44 3.82 -8.17 9.25
N GLY A 45 3.87 -7.79 7.97
CA GLY A 45 2.97 -6.83 7.35
C GLY A 45 3.16 -5.37 7.80
N ASN A 46 4.01 -5.11 8.79
CA ASN A 46 4.27 -3.79 9.39
C ASN A 46 5.07 -2.86 8.48
N ALA A 47 5.88 -3.43 7.59
CA ALA A 47 6.74 -2.73 6.66
C ALA A 47 6.58 -3.32 5.26
N CYS A 48 6.92 -2.53 4.26
CA CYS A 48 6.97 -2.98 2.89
C CYS A 48 8.27 -2.56 2.22
N CYS A 49 8.73 -3.46 1.37
CA CYS A 49 10.07 -3.44 0.80
C CYS A 49 10.00 -3.53 -0.73
N PRO A 50 10.97 -2.98 -1.46
CA PRO A 50 10.98 -3.09 -2.92
C PRO A 50 11.03 -4.56 -3.35
N HIS A 51 10.47 -4.86 -4.53
CA HIS A 51 10.62 -6.17 -5.16
C HIS A 51 12.10 -6.57 -5.25
N ALA A 52 12.41 -7.84 -5.01
CA ALA A 52 13.77 -8.40 -4.95
C ALA A 52 14.65 -7.94 -3.77
N THR A 53 14.04 -7.46 -2.69
CA THR A 53 14.72 -7.25 -1.40
C THR A 53 14.23 -8.24 -0.35
N THR A 54 15.08 -8.55 0.62
CA THR A 54 14.77 -9.39 1.77
C THR A 54 14.48 -8.49 2.96
N CYS A 55 13.35 -8.72 3.62
CA CYS A 55 13.01 -7.98 4.82
C CYS A 55 13.80 -8.51 6.02
N ASP A 56 14.65 -7.67 6.59
CA ASP A 56 15.29 -7.90 7.89
C ASP A 56 14.42 -7.25 8.97
N GLU A 57 13.55 -8.06 9.57
CA GLU A 57 12.64 -7.63 10.63
C GLU A 57 13.37 -7.29 11.93
N ALA A 58 14.58 -7.84 12.15
CA ALA A 58 15.38 -7.56 13.35
C ALA A 58 16.00 -6.16 13.31
N GLN A 59 16.27 -5.65 12.11
CA GLN A 59 16.79 -4.30 11.90
C GLN A 59 15.73 -3.31 11.39
N GLY A 60 14.56 -3.80 10.95
CA GLY A 60 13.54 -2.99 10.29
C GLY A 60 13.99 -2.47 8.92
N LEU A 61 14.85 -3.21 8.23
CA LEU A 61 15.50 -2.79 6.97
C LEU A 61 15.17 -3.74 5.82
N CYS A 62 15.17 -3.21 4.61
CA CYS A 62 15.06 -4.01 3.38
C CYS A 62 16.46 -4.23 2.81
N ILE A 63 16.98 -5.44 2.92
CA ILE A 63 18.30 -5.80 2.40
C ILE A 63 18.16 -6.12 0.91
N PRO A 64 18.84 -5.42 0.00
CA PRO A 64 18.81 -5.79 -1.41
C PRO A 64 19.42 -7.18 -1.58
N GLY A 65 18.65 -8.08 -2.19
CA GLY A 65 19.24 -9.31 -2.73
C GLY A 65 20.30 -8.89 -3.74
N GLN A 66 21.44 -9.56 -3.75
CA GLN A 66 22.67 -9.26 -4.52
C GLN A 66 22.44 -9.11 -6.06
N ASN A 67 21.20 -9.24 -6.54
CA ASN A 67 20.76 -9.19 -7.93
C ASN A 67 20.12 -7.85 -8.36
N HIS A 68 20.01 -6.84 -7.47
CA HIS A 68 19.62 -5.47 -7.85
C HIS A 68 20.84 -4.53 -8.00
N PHE A 69 22.03 -5.10 -8.21
CA PHE A 69 23.14 -4.38 -8.83
C PHE A 69 22.86 -4.24 -10.33
N MET A 70 21.81 -3.51 -10.68
CA MET A 70 21.70 -2.90 -11.99
C MET A 70 21.51 -1.40 -11.78
N MET A 71 22.41 -0.64 -12.43
CA MET A 71 22.35 0.80 -12.67
C MET A 71 22.90 1.73 -11.58
N LYS A 72 24.23 1.78 -11.47
CA LYS A 72 24.98 3.03 -11.74
C LYS A 72 26.47 2.79 -12.04
N ILE A 73 26.76 2.00 -13.08
CA ILE A 73 28.01 2.19 -13.83
C ILE A 73 27.67 3.17 -14.96
N GLY A 74 27.86 4.45 -14.69
CA GLY A 74 27.67 5.54 -15.62
C GLY A 74 28.73 6.61 -15.39
N ALA A 75 29.68 6.65 -16.35
CA ALA A 75 30.85 7.52 -16.51
C ALA A 75 32.03 7.27 -15.57
#